data_AF-A0A0H2RZ28-F1
#
_entry.id   AF-A0A0H2RZ28-F1
#
_cell.length_a   1.000
_cell.length_b   1.000
_cell.length_c   1.000
_cell.angle_alpha   90.00
_cell.angle_beta   90.00
_cell.angle_gamma   90.00
#
_symmetry.space_group_name_H-M   'P 1'
#
loop_
_entity.id
_entity.type
_entity.pdbx_description
1 polymer ?
#
loop_
_entity_poly.entity_id
_entity_poly.type
_entity_poly.pdbx_seq_one_letter_code
_entity_poly.pdbx_strand_id
1 'polypeptide(L)'
;MAFGSPTVPKDIKDKIPSRTPTWGLVSGNSTSNADKIKSTWLGHACFLVELPITTSTPSTPSRGPRILFDPVFSDRCSPSQHIGPKRFTQPPCKISEIPDVDVVVISHNHYDHLDTHTITELNKREYPPHFFAPLGNGPYFRSLHIPQERIHILDWWEGRRVEVEVDSTKIAFDVTCTPAQHFTGRGIFDRFKTLWASWTVQGVSSTALESSGPADGVNVFFAGDTGYRAVRDGQDEEKVPHCPAFEEIGKKFGSFDFAMIPIGAYKPRDFMSPIHCAPQDSVRLFKDIRAKKALGMHWGTWILTTEDVTEPPARLASECKKVGIEEGDFTVCDIGETLFF
;
A
#
# COMPACT_ATOMS: atom_id res chain seq x y z
N MET A 1 8.35 30.40 12.82
CA MET A 1 7.62 29.69 13.90
C MET A 1 8.42 28.43 14.21
N ALA A 2 8.65 28.10 15.48
CA ALA A 2 9.34 26.86 15.82
C ALA A 2 8.44 25.69 15.41
N PHE A 3 8.84 24.93 14.40
CA PHE A 3 8.16 23.70 13.98
C PHE A 3 8.44 22.62 15.02
N GLY A 4 7.70 22.64 16.13
CA GLY A 4 7.72 21.56 17.11
C GLY A 4 7.13 20.30 16.49
N SER A 5 7.72 19.14 16.79
CA SER A 5 7.09 17.86 16.45
C SER A 5 5.71 17.78 17.11
N PRO A 6 4.69 17.26 16.41
CA PRO A 6 3.35 17.13 16.95
C PRO A 6 3.37 16.24 18.20
N THR A 7 2.50 16.53 19.16
CA THR A 7 2.34 15.71 20.35
C THR A 7 1.32 14.62 20.11
N VAL A 8 1.60 13.39 20.55
CA VAL A 8 0.62 12.30 20.54
C VAL A 8 -0.39 12.51 21.68
N PRO A 9 -1.70 12.61 21.40
CA PRO A 9 -2.73 12.71 22.44
C PRO A 9 -2.72 11.50 23.40
N LYS A 10 -3.10 11.71 24.67
CA LYS A 10 -3.15 10.61 25.65
C LYS A 10 -4.22 9.57 25.31
N ASP A 11 -5.29 10.00 24.65
CA ASP A 11 -6.44 9.22 24.17
C ASP A 11 -6.23 8.70 22.74
N ILE A 12 -4.98 8.61 22.25
CA ILE A 12 -4.71 8.18 20.87
C ILE A 12 -5.29 6.80 20.54
N LYS A 13 -5.42 5.90 21.53
CA LYS A 13 -6.01 4.56 21.35
C LYS A 13 -7.51 4.62 21.05
N ASP A 14 -8.19 5.66 21.50
CA ASP A 14 -9.63 5.85 21.23
C ASP A 14 -9.83 6.52 19.87
N LYS A 15 -8.85 7.33 19.43
CA LYS A 15 -8.87 8.05 18.15
C LYS A 15 -8.36 7.22 16.96
N ILE A 16 -7.43 6.31 17.22
CA ILE A 16 -6.87 5.39 16.24
C ILE A 16 -6.84 4.00 16.87
N PRO A 17 -8.00 3.31 16.91
CA PRO A 17 -8.09 2.00 17.51
C PRO A 17 -7.23 0.98 16.76
N SER A 18 -6.69 0.04 17.52
CA SER A 18 -5.98 -1.13 17.00
C SER A 18 -6.68 -2.38 17.51
N ARG A 19 -7.05 -3.26 16.59
CA ARG A 19 -7.79 -4.50 16.85
C ARG A 19 -7.06 -5.69 16.25
N THR A 20 -7.24 -6.86 16.85
CA THR A 20 -6.68 -8.11 16.29
C THR A 20 -7.35 -8.39 14.95
N PRO A 21 -6.59 -8.63 13.86
CA PRO A 21 -7.18 -8.87 12.56
C PRO A 21 -7.97 -10.17 12.52
N THR A 22 -9.14 -10.13 11.89
CA THR A 22 -9.95 -11.32 11.62
C THR A 22 -9.58 -11.97 10.29
N TRP A 23 -8.82 -11.27 9.45
CA TRP A 23 -8.46 -11.70 8.08
C TRP A 23 -9.68 -11.89 7.17
N GLY A 24 -10.82 -11.33 7.56
CA GLY A 24 -12.11 -11.57 6.90
C GLY A 24 -12.67 -12.97 7.15
N LEU A 25 -12.13 -13.72 8.12
CA LEU A 25 -12.66 -15.00 8.60
C LEU A 25 -13.74 -14.70 9.64
N VAL A 26 -15.01 -14.81 9.27
CA VAL A 26 -16.12 -14.68 10.23
C VAL A 26 -16.28 -16.00 10.98
N SER A 27 -16.51 -15.94 12.29
CA SER A 27 -16.84 -17.10 13.11
C SER A 27 -18.21 -17.67 12.67
N GLY A 28 -18.20 -18.70 11.83
CA GLY A 28 -19.40 -19.35 11.29
C GLY A 28 -19.37 -19.40 9.76
N ASN A 29 -19.71 -20.57 9.20
CA ASN A 29 -19.70 -20.91 7.76
C ASN A 29 -20.38 -19.85 6.86
N SER A 30 -19.68 -18.77 6.53
CA SER A 30 -20.13 -17.81 5.53
C SER A 30 -19.10 -17.69 4.43
N THR A 31 -19.36 -18.38 3.33
CA THR A 31 -18.73 -18.17 2.03
C THR A 31 -19.14 -16.82 1.39
N SER A 32 -19.88 -15.96 2.09
CA SER A 32 -20.59 -14.79 1.54
C SER A 32 -19.70 -13.69 0.96
N ASN A 33 -18.39 -13.69 1.23
CA ASN A 33 -17.48 -12.63 0.82
C ASN A 33 -16.29 -13.15 0.00
N ALA A 34 -16.40 -14.36 -0.57
CA ALA A 34 -15.36 -14.94 -1.42
C ALA A 34 -15.21 -14.21 -2.76
N ASP A 35 -16.26 -13.52 -3.21
CA ASP A 35 -16.35 -12.70 -4.41
C ASP A 35 -15.91 -11.25 -4.19
N LYS A 36 -15.44 -10.89 -2.99
CA LYS A 36 -15.01 -9.55 -2.60
C LYS A 36 -13.50 -9.43 -2.45
N ILE A 37 -12.98 -8.23 -2.73
CA ILE A 37 -11.62 -7.87 -2.31
C ILE A 37 -11.63 -7.72 -0.81
N LYS A 38 -10.72 -8.39 -0.09
CA LYS A 38 -10.56 -8.24 1.36
C LYS A 38 -9.31 -7.42 1.63
N SER A 39 -9.43 -6.33 2.36
CA SER A 39 -8.29 -5.46 2.70
C SER A 39 -8.17 -5.32 4.20
N THR A 40 -7.01 -5.66 4.75
CA THR A 40 -6.68 -5.50 6.17
C THR A 40 -5.58 -4.46 6.32
N TRP A 41 -5.87 -3.35 6.99
CA TRP A 41 -4.84 -2.35 7.28
C TRP A 41 -4.00 -2.79 8.46
N LEU A 42 -2.69 -2.94 8.29
CA LEU A 42 -1.77 -3.39 9.33
C LEU A 42 -0.97 -2.22 9.95
N GLY A 43 -1.38 -0.99 9.61
CA GLY A 43 -0.78 0.26 10.06
C GLY A 43 0.18 0.85 9.03
N HIS A 44 0.25 2.18 9.00
CA HIS A 44 1.11 2.95 8.06
C HIS A 44 0.72 2.66 6.60
N ALA A 45 1.66 2.28 5.74
CA ALA A 45 1.40 1.82 4.37
C ALA A 45 1.25 0.29 4.26
N CYS A 46 1.25 -0.44 5.38
CA CYS A 46 1.18 -1.90 5.39
C CYS A 46 -0.27 -2.38 5.21
N PHE A 47 -0.54 -3.09 4.11
CA PHE A 47 -1.85 -3.68 3.83
C PHE A 47 -1.72 -5.13 3.39
N LEU A 48 -2.56 -5.99 3.95
CA LEU A 48 -2.81 -7.32 3.39
C LEU A 48 -4.09 -7.26 2.55
N VAL A 49 -3.97 -7.54 1.25
CA VAL A 49 -5.10 -7.59 0.31
C VAL A 49 -5.26 -9.01 -0.21
N GLU A 50 -6.45 -9.58 -0.10
CA GLU A 50 -6.85 -10.81 -0.76
C GLU A 50 -7.75 -10.47 -1.95
N LEU A 51 -7.37 -10.90 -3.16
CA LEU A 51 -8.24 -10.77 -4.34
C LEU A 51 -9.40 -11.78 -4.24
N PRO A 52 -10.57 -11.49 -4.83
CA PRO A 52 -11.68 -12.42 -4.86
C PRO A 52 -11.36 -13.69 -5.64
N ILE A 53 -12.09 -14.75 -5.32
CA ILE A 53 -12.04 -16.02 -6.01
C ILE A 53 -12.94 -15.91 -7.25
N THR A 54 -12.33 -15.70 -8.41
CA THR A 54 -13.07 -15.53 -9.68
C THR A 54 -13.05 -16.79 -10.55
N THR A 55 -12.42 -17.87 -10.11
CA THR A 55 -12.28 -19.11 -10.89
C THR A 55 -13.56 -19.94 -10.86
N SER A 56 -14.14 -20.20 -12.04
CA SER A 56 -15.16 -21.23 -12.25
C SER A 56 -14.49 -22.59 -12.50
N THR A 57 -13.74 -23.09 -11.52
CA THR A 57 -13.09 -24.41 -11.57
C THR A 57 -13.90 -25.47 -10.83
N PRO A 58 -13.72 -26.78 -11.11
CA PRO A 58 -14.45 -27.86 -10.44
C PRO A 58 -14.26 -27.88 -8.91
N SER A 59 -13.13 -27.35 -8.43
CA SER A 59 -12.85 -27.07 -7.02
C SER A 59 -12.69 -25.57 -6.81
N THR A 60 -13.46 -25.00 -5.89
CA THR A 60 -13.29 -23.62 -5.41
C THR A 60 -12.17 -23.61 -4.36
N PRO A 61 -11.09 -22.82 -4.54
CA PRO A 61 -10.04 -22.73 -3.53
C PRO A 61 -10.57 -22.12 -2.23
N SER A 62 -9.91 -22.37 -1.10
CA SER A 62 -10.32 -21.83 0.21
C SER A 62 -10.09 -20.32 0.36
N ARG A 63 -9.22 -19.74 -0.46
CA ARG A 63 -8.89 -18.31 -0.49
C ARG A 63 -8.50 -17.85 -1.88
N GLY A 64 -8.56 -16.54 -2.12
CA GLY A 64 -7.88 -15.92 -3.26
C GLY A 64 -6.39 -15.66 -2.99
N PRO A 65 -5.68 -15.08 -3.98
CA PRO A 65 -4.28 -14.71 -3.83
C PRO A 65 -4.14 -13.52 -2.87
N ARG A 66 -3.11 -13.56 -2.03
CA ARG A 66 -2.84 -12.58 -0.98
C ARG A 66 -1.57 -11.79 -1.27
N ILE A 67 -1.73 -10.47 -1.30
CA ILE A 67 -0.68 -9.50 -1.55
C ILE A 67 -0.46 -8.65 -0.31
N LEU A 68 0.78 -8.58 0.17
CA LEU A 68 1.19 -7.77 1.31
C LEU A 68 2.03 -6.58 0.84
N PHE A 69 1.50 -5.38 0.99
CA PHE A 69 2.14 -4.14 0.56
C PHE A 69 2.95 -3.53 1.69
N ASP A 70 4.16 -3.05 1.41
CA ASP A 70 5.07 -2.32 2.31
C ASP A 70 5.07 -2.82 3.77
N PRO A 71 5.40 -4.10 4.02
CA PRO A 71 5.23 -4.68 5.34
C PRO A 71 6.25 -4.18 6.35
N VAL A 72 5.74 -3.46 7.36
CA VAL A 72 6.55 -2.87 8.43
C VAL A 72 5.99 -3.15 9.82
N PHE A 73 6.74 -3.92 10.62
CA PHE A 73 6.34 -4.33 11.98
C PHE A 73 7.31 -3.87 13.06
N SER A 74 8.50 -3.41 12.69
CA SER A 74 9.48 -2.83 13.61
C SER A 74 8.90 -1.65 14.42
N ASP A 75 9.43 -1.45 15.64
CA ASP A 75 9.03 -0.34 16.53
C ASP A 75 9.50 1.01 15.97
N ARG A 76 10.69 1.03 15.37
CA ARG A 76 11.27 2.21 14.71
C ARG A 76 11.50 1.99 13.22
N CYS A 77 11.10 2.98 12.42
CA CYS A 77 11.43 3.06 11.00
C CYS A 77 12.80 3.72 10.81
N SER A 78 13.86 2.97 11.11
CA SER A 78 15.24 3.47 11.20
C SER A 78 16.24 2.35 10.94
N PRO A 79 17.49 2.66 10.53
CA PRO A 79 18.58 1.68 10.53
C PRO A 79 18.88 1.09 11.92
N SER A 80 18.37 1.71 13.00
CA SER A 80 18.58 1.27 14.38
C SER A 80 17.27 1.26 15.16
N GLN A 81 17.07 0.24 16.00
CA GLN A 81 15.92 0.21 16.93
C GLN A 81 16.14 1.09 18.17
N HIS A 82 17.30 1.73 18.32
CA HIS A 82 17.59 2.66 19.42
C HIS A 82 17.37 4.13 19.05
N ILE A 83 17.40 4.49 17.76
CA ILE A 83 17.35 5.89 17.28
C ILE A 83 16.34 5.99 16.13
N GLY A 84 15.75 7.16 15.90
CA GLY A 84 14.81 7.42 14.80
C GLY A 84 13.34 7.36 15.23
N PRO A 85 12.38 7.58 14.33
CA PRO A 85 10.98 7.68 14.70
C PRO A 85 10.48 6.36 15.30
N LYS A 86 9.80 6.43 16.45
CA LYS A 86 9.17 5.27 17.10
C LYS A 86 7.67 5.33 16.90
N ARG A 87 7.05 4.19 16.68
CA ARG A 87 5.61 4.11 16.46
C ARG A 87 4.86 4.48 17.71
N PHE A 88 3.75 5.18 17.56
CA PHE A 88 2.85 5.53 18.66
C PHE A 88 1.58 4.65 18.70
N THR A 89 1.30 3.91 17.62
CA THR A 89 0.35 2.80 17.60
C THR A 89 1.09 1.47 17.46
N GLN A 90 0.59 0.44 18.15
CA GLN A 90 1.17 -0.90 18.10
C GLN A 90 0.73 -1.62 16.81
N PRO A 91 1.57 -2.49 16.23
CA PRO A 91 1.12 -3.37 15.17
C PRO A 91 -0.01 -4.27 15.70
N PRO A 92 -1.04 -4.56 14.89
CA PRO A 92 -2.25 -5.24 15.36
C PRO A 92 -2.05 -6.75 15.60
N CYS A 93 -0.94 -7.30 15.13
CA CYS A 93 -0.56 -8.70 15.28
C CYS A 93 0.96 -8.85 15.21
N LYS A 94 1.46 -10.06 15.47
CA LYS A 94 2.85 -10.46 15.19
C LYS A 94 3.00 -10.80 13.71
N ILE A 95 4.24 -10.74 13.21
CA ILE A 95 4.57 -11.20 11.84
C ILE A 95 4.18 -12.66 11.66
N SER A 96 4.32 -13.51 12.69
CA SER A 96 3.93 -14.93 12.64
C SER A 96 2.42 -15.18 12.56
N GLU A 97 1.59 -14.17 12.86
CA GLU A 97 0.13 -14.27 12.86
C GLU A 97 -0.48 -13.78 11.54
N ILE A 98 0.30 -13.10 10.69
CA ILE A 98 -0.11 -12.78 9.32
C ILE A 98 -0.32 -14.12 8.59
N PRO A 99 -1.44 -14.34 7.90
CA PRO A 99 -1.67 -15.57 7.18
C PRO A 99 -0.67 -15.75 6.02
N ASP A 100 -0.75 -16.86 5.30
CA ASP A 100 0.10 -17.07 4.11
C ASP A 100 -0.07 -15.93 3.11
N VAL A 101 1.06 -15.49 2.55
CA VAL A 101 1.17 -14.39 1.60
C VAL A 101 1.83 -14.95 0.35
N ASP A 102 1.24 -14.66 -0.80
CA ASP A 102 1.76 -15.12 -2.09
C ASP A 102 2.79 -14.13 -2.64
N VAL A 103 2.52 -12.83 -2.45
CA VAL A 103 3.34 -11.73 -2.96
C VAL A 103 3.52 -10.65 -1.90
N VAL A 104 4.75 -10.20 -1.71
CA VAL A 104 5.11 -8.93 -1.05
C VAL A 104 5.43 -7.90 -2.11
N VAL A 105 4.84 -6.71 -2.01
CA VAL A 105 5.10 -5.59 -2.91
C VAL A 105 5.71 -4.43 -2.14
N ILE A 106 6.83 -3.91 -2.62
CA ILE A 106 7.54 -2.78 -2.03
C ILE A 106 7.41 -1.57 -2.96
N SER A 107 6.92 -0.44 -2.46
CA SER A 107 6.84 0.82 -3.23
C SER A 107 8.21 1.45 -3.40
N HIS A 108 9.02 1.50 -2.35
CA HIS A 108 10.35 2.10 -2.35
C HIS A 108 11.14 1.68 -1.10
N ASN A 109 12.39 2.12 -1.00
CA ASN A 109 13.33 1.55 -0.03
C ASN A 109 13.45 2.31 1.30
N HIS A 110 12.59 3.27 1.63
CA HIS A 110 12.66 3.93 2.94
C HIS A 110 12.34 2.96 4.08
N TYR A 111 12.80 3.29 5.29
CA TYR A 111 12.73 2.37 6.44
C TYR A 111 11.30 2.10 6.94
N ASP A 112 10.36 2.99 6.67
CA ASP A 112 8.95 2.86 6.99
C ASP A 112 8.14 2.12 5.91
N HIS A 113 8.77 1.70 4.81
CA HIS A 113 8.15 0.88 3.75
C HIS A 113 8.88 -0.46 3.51
N LEU A 114 10.20 -0.47 3.72
CA LEU A 114 11.07 -1.62 3.57
C LEU A 114 11.77 -1.95 4.89
N ASP A 115 11.08 -2.69 5.75
CA ASP A 115 11.57 -3.13 7.05
C ASP A 115 12.36 -4.45 6.95
N THR A 116 13.67 -4.37 7.17
CA THR A 116 14.59 -5.52 7.07
C THR A 116 14.15 -6.69 7.93
N HIS A 117 13.66 -6.43 9.15
CA HIS A 117 13.25 -7.47 10.08
C HIS A 117 12.04 -8.22 9.51
N THR A 118 11.01 -7.48 9.11
CA THR A 118 9.78 -8.06 8.56
C THR A 118 10.05 -8.88 7.29
N ILE A 119 10.82 -8.35 6.35
CA ILE A 119 11.19 -9.09 5.11
C ILE A 119 11.97 -10.37 5.42
N THR A 120 12.90 -10.32 6.37
CA THR A 120 13.69 -11.48 6.76
C THR A 120 12.83 -12.57 7.40
N GLU A 121 11.86 -12.20 8.25
CA GLU A 121 10.95 -13.16 8.89
C GLU A 121 9.96 -13.76 7.89
N LEU A 122 9.46 -12.98 6.92
CA LEU A 122 8.61 -13.51 5.85
C LEU A 122 9.36 -14.51 4.95
N ASN A 123 10.64 -14.26 4.65
CA ASN A 123 11.48 -15.16 3.85
C ASN A 123 11.79 -16.50 4.55
N LYS A 124 11.68 -16.57 5.88
CA LYS A 124 11.94 -17.80 6.65
C LYS A 124 10.74 -18.73 6.75
N ARG A 125 9.58 -18.33 6.25
CA ARG A 125 8.37 -19.16 6.28
C ARG A 125 8.53 -20.41 5.42
N GLU A 126 7.73 -21.42 5.72
CA GLU A 126 7.65 -22.66 4.93
C GLU A 126 7.31 -22.37 3.46
N TYR A 127 6.37 -21.43 3.26
CA TYR A 127 5.99 -20.91 1.95
C TYR A 127 6.39 -19.42 1.85
N PRO A 128 7.64 -19.12 1.46
CA PRO A 128 8.09 -17.74 1.34
C PRO A 128 7.42 -17.04 0.14
N PRO A 129 6.99 -15.78 0.28
CA PRO A 129 6.33 -15.04 -0.79
C PRO A 129 7.30 -14.70 -1.92
N HIS A 130 6.74 -14.34 -3.07
CA HIS A 130 7.47 -13.59 -4.09
C HIS A 130 7.65 -12.13 -3.62
N PHE A 131 8.81 -11.54 -3.87
CA PHE A 131 9.13 -10.16 -3.50
C PHE A 131 9.24 -9.29 -4.75
N PHE A 132 8.34 -8.32 -4.87
CA PHE A 132 8.32 -7.32 -5.91
C PHE A 132 8.87 -6.00 -5.40
N ALA A 133 9.75 -5.38 -6.16
CA ALA A 133 10.28 -4.06 -5.84
C ALA A 133 10.69 -3.29 -7.11
N PRO A 134 10.85 -1.97 -7.03
CA PRO A 134 11.25 -1.17 -8.17
C PRO A 134 12.72 -1.39 -8.54
N LEU A 135 13.07 -0.99 -9.76
CA LEU A 135 14.41 -1.06 -10.33
C LEU A 135 15.53 -0.65 -9.33
N GLY A 136 16.61 -1.43 -9.31
CA GLY A 136 17.79 -1.17 -8.47
C GLY A 136 17.75 -1.79 -7.07
N ASN A 137 16.60 -2.28 -6.58
CA ASN A 137 16.52 -2.89 -5.23
C ASN A 137 17.00 -4.35 -5.16
N GLY A 138 17.28 -5.01 -6.29
CA GLY A 138 17.69 -6.42 -6.34
C GLY A 138 18.89 -6.80 -5.44
N PRO A 139 19.99 -6.03 -5.39
CA PRO A 139 21.11 -6.30 -4.49
C PRO A 139 20.72 -6.35 -3.01
N TYR A 140 19.74 -5.54 -2.60
CA TYR A 140 19.25 -5.51 -1.21
C TYR A 140 18.50 -6.80 -0.86
N PHE A 141 17.56 -7.26 -1.69
CA PHE A 141 16.87 -8.53 -1.42
C PHE A 141 17.82 -9.73 -1.44
N ARG A 142 18.82 -9.74 -2.32
CA ARG A 142 19.85 -10.78 -2.33
C ARG A 142 20.71 -10.77 -1.06
N SER A 143 21.01 -9.61 -0.47
CA SER A 143 21.75 -9.58 0.79
C SER A 143 20.95 -10.12 1.98
N LEU A 144 19.62 -10.22 1.84
CA LEU A 144 18.73 -10.90 2.79
C LEU A 144 18.56 -12.39 2.49
N HIS A 145 19.33 -12.95 1.54
CA HIS A 145 19.29 -14.36 1.13
C HIS A 145 17.93 -14.79 0.57
N ILE A 146 17.19 -13.88 -0.06
CA ILE A 146 15.96 -14.23 -0.79
C ILE A 146 16.37 -14.93 -2.10
N PRO A 147 15.79 -16.10 -2.43
CA PRO A 147 16.09 -16.81 -3.67
C PRO A 147 15.79 -15.98 -4.92
N GLN A 148 16.65 -16.06 -5.93
CA GLN A 148 16.58 -15.21 -7.13
C GLN A 148 15.26 -15.37 -7.90
N GLU A 149 14.69 -16.57 -7.90
CA GLU A 149 13.40 -16.92 -8.49
C GLU A 149 12.20 -16.28 -7.77
N ARG A 150 12.38 -15.83 -6.53
CA ARG A 150 11.40 -15.08 -5.74
C ARG A 150 11.60 -13.57 -5.82
N ILE A 151 12.66 -13.07 -6.46
CA ILE A 151 12.92 -11.63 -6.58
C ILE A 151 12.45 -11.12 -7.94
N HIS A 152 11.58 -10.11 -7.93
CA HIS A 152 11.04 -9.47 -9.12
C HIS A 152 11.31 -7.96 -9.06
N ILE A 153 12.28 -7.52 -9.85
CA ILE A 153 12.68 -6.12 -9.94
C ILE A 153 12.15 -5.55 -11.25
N LEU A 154 11.29 -4.53 -11.16
CA LEU A 154 10.58 -3.97 -12.32
C LEU A 154 10.83 -2.46 -12.43
N ASP A 155 11.01 -1.96 -13.65
CA ASP A 155 10.91 -0.54 -13.98
C ASP A 155 9.43 -0.12 -14.15
N TRP A 156 9.16 1.18 -14.19
CA TRP A 156 7.81 1.66 -14.44
C TRP A 156 7.26 1.12 -15.76
N TRP A 157 5.98 0.75 -15.71
CA TRP A 157 5.21 0.13 -16.77
C TRP A 157 5.59 -1.31 -17.12
N GLU A 158 6.61 -1.88 -16.48
CA GLU A 158 6.87 -3.30 -16.54
C GLU A 158 5.92 -4.04 -15.60
N GLY A 159 5.36 -5.14 -16.10
CA GLY A 159 4.47 -6.01 -15.36
C GLY A 159 4.90 -7.46 -15.47
N ARG A 160 4.45 -8.26 -14.51
CA ARG A 160 4.71 -9.70 -14.47
C ARG A 160 3.47 -10.44 -14.02
N ARG A 161 3.13 -11.49 -14.75
CA ARG A 161 2.13 -12.47 -14.33
C ARG A 161 2.70 -13.34 -13.21
N VAL A 162 1.95 -13.44 -12.13
CA VAL A 162 2.22 -14.35 -11.01
C VAL A 162 1.22 -15.49 -11.09
N GLU A 163 1.71 -16.71 -10.98
CA GLU A 163 0.89 -17.91 -10.85
C GLU A 163 1.16 -18.51 -9.46
N VAL A 164 0.09 -18.74 -8.71
CA VAL A 164 0.14 -19.40 -7.40
C VAL A 164 -0.82 -20.58 -7.37
N GLU A 165 -0.58 -21.51 -6.46
CA GLU A 165 -1.43 -22.67 -6.23
C GLU A 165 -2.05 -22.60 -4.84
N VAL A 166 -3.38 -22.67 -4.78
CA VAL A 166 -4.17 -22.70 -3.54
C VAL A 166 -5.09 -23.91 -3.62
N ASP A 167 -4.96 -24.86 -2.69
CA ASP A 167 -5.73 -26.11 -2.67
C ASP A 167 -5.74 -26.83 -4.04
N SER A 168 -4.56 -26.96 -4.64
CA SER A 168 -4.35 -27.55 -5.98
C SER A 168 -5.08 -26.82 -7.13
N THR A 169 -5.57 -25.61 -6.89
CA THR A 169 -6.14 -24.73 -7.91
C THR A 169 -5.12 -23.65 -8.27
N LYS A 170 -4.78 -23.55 -9.56
CA LYS A 170 -3.91 -22.48 -10.07
C LYS A 170 -4.68 -21.19 -10.20
N ILE A 171 -4.11 -20.10 -9.69
CA ILE A 171 -4.65 -18.75 -9.78
C ILE A 171 -3.57 -17.84 -10.36
N ALA A 172 -3.96 -16.95 -11.27
CA ALA A 172 -3.05 -15.97 -11.86
C ALA A 172 -3.53 -14.54 -11.64
N PHE A 173 -2.57 -13.63 -11.55
CA PHE A 173 -2.79 -12.19 -11.51
C PHE A 173 -1.55 -11.45 -12.01
N ASP A 174 -1.73 -10.25 -12.53
CA ASP A 174 -0.65 -9.41 -13.03
C ASP A 174 -0.28 -8.36 -11.98
N VAL A 175 1.02 -8.21 -11.73
CA VAL A 175 1.59 -7.16 -10.87
C VAL A 175 2.40 -6.23 -11.75
N THR A 176 2.01 -4.96 -11.83
CA THR A 176 2.69 -3.95 -12.66
C THR A 176 3.22 -2.81 -11.82
N CYS A 177 4.49 -2.48 -12.02
CA CYS A 177 5.15 -1.33 -11.42
C CYS A 177 4.70 -0.07 -12.15
N THR A 178 4.18 0.94 -11.46
CA THR A 178 3.68 2.18 -12.07
C THR A 178 4.36 3.42 -11.47
N PRO A 179 4.39 4.55 -12.18
CA PRO A 179 5.08 5.72 -11.67
C PRO A 179 4.49 6.29 -10.38
N ALA A 180 5.35 6.92 -9.60
CA ALA A 180 5.01 7.75 -8.44
C ALA A 180 5.97 8.95 -8.40
N GLN A 181 5.63 9.99 -7.63
CA GLN A 181 6.45 11.17 -7.44
C GLN A 181 7.09 11.14 -6.04
N HIS A 182 8.23 10.47 -5.90
CA HIS A 182 8.92 10.32 -4.63
C HIS A 182 10.45 10.22 -4.80
N PHE A 183 11.17 9.73 -3.81
CA PHE A 183 12.59 9.45 -3.85
C PHE A 183 12.95 8.18 -3.06
N THR A 184 14.22 7.80 -3.07
CA THR A 184 14.75 6.65 -2.32
C THR A 184 16.02 7.02 -1.57
N GLY A 185 16.39 6.20 -0.58
CA GLY A 185 17.65 6.25 0.16
C GLY A 185 17.57 5.59 1.54
N ARG A 186 18.56 4.76 1.89
CA ARG A 186 18.67 4.11 3.22
C ARG A 186 19.92 4.52 3.97
N GLY A 187 20.93 5.04 3.29
CA GLY A 187 22.17 5.53 3.85
C GLY A 187 22.48 6.97 3.43
N ILE A 188 23.69 7.40 3.72
CA ILE A 188 24.13 8.78 3.44
C ILE A 188 24.56 9.00 1.98
N PHE A 189 24.77 7.93 1.19
CA PHE A 189 25.31 8.00 -0.18
C PHE A 189 24.49 7.23 -1.21
N ASP A 190 23.24 6.86 -0.90
CA ASP A 190 22.40 6.03 -1.78
C ASP A 190 21.08 6.69 -2.19
N ARG A 191 20.94 8.00 -1.95
CA ARG A 191 19.77 8.75 -2.39
C ARG A 191 19.59 8.65 -3.90
N PHE A 192 18.36 8.33 -4.34
CA PHE A 192 18.00 8.14 -5.76
C PHE A 192 18.76 7.02 -6.49
N LYS A 193 19.43 6.09 -5.79
CA LYS A 193 20.12 4.95 -6.43
C LYS A 193 19.21 3.77 -6.79
N THR A 194 17.99 3.76 -6.27
CA THR A 194 16.94 2.81 -6.64
C THR A 194 15.66 3.56 -6.99
N LEU A 195 14.79 2.91 -7.74
CA LEU A 195 13.51 3.46 -8.16
C LEU A 195 12.48 3.41 -7.00
N TRP A 196 11.47 4.27 -7.10
CA TRP A 196 10.26 4.32 -6.27
C TRP A 196 9.04 4.12 -7.18
N ALA A 197 7.95 3.54 -6.71
CA ALA A 197 6.82 3.22 -7.55
C ALA A 197 5.49 3.17 -6.79
N SER A 198 4.42 3.39 -7.54
CA SER A 198 3.09 2.85 -7.23
C SER A 198 2.96 1.47 -7.90
N TRP A 199 1.89 0.74 -7.60
CA TRP A 199 1.69 -0.62 -8.11
C TRP A 199 0.23 -0.87 -8.48
N THR A 200 0.02 -1.63 -9.56
CA THR A 200 -1.29 -2.18 -9.93
C THR A 200 -1.28 -3.70 -9.78
N VAL A 201 -2.36 -4.26 -9.26
CA VAL A 201 -2.59 -5.70 -9.20
C VAL A 201 -3.91 -6.01 -9.90
N GLN A 202 -3.85 -6.77 -10.99
CA GLN A 202 -5.01 -7.12 -11.80
C GLN A 202 -5.26 -8.62 -11.76
N GLY A 203 -6.45 -9.04 -11.34
CA GLY A 203 -6.86 -10.44 -11.42
C GLY A 203 -6.93 -10.91 -12.88
N VAL A 204 -6.59 -12.18 -13.13
CA VAL A 204 -6.68 -12.79 -14.46
C VAL A 204 -7.81 -13.82 -14.43
N SER A 205 -8.80 -13.70 -15.30
CA SER A 205 -9.88 -14.70 -15.40
C SER A 205 -9.36 -16.05 -15.89
N SER A 206 -10.06 -17.13 -15.57
CA SER A 206 -9.70 -18.49 -16.02
C SER A 206 -9.62 -18.62 -17.54
N THR A 207 -10.38 -17.82 -18.30
CA THR A 207 -10.29 -17.76 -19.78
C THR A 207 -9.01 -17.08 -20.29
N ALA A 208 -8.41 -16.21 -19.48
CA ALA A 208 -7.15 -15.52 -19.75
C ALA A 208 -5.91 -16.23 -19.16
N LEU A 209 -6.09 -17.38 -18.50
CA LEU A 209 -4.98 -18.30 -18.16
C LEU A 209 -4.57 -19.16 -19.36
N GLU A 210 -5.52 -19.55 -20.20
CA GLU A 210 -5.25 -20.38 -21.41
C GLU A 210 -4.82 -19.54 -22.61
N SER A 211 -5.04 -18.23 -22.58
CA SER A 211 -4.61 -17.28 -23.60
C SER A 211 -3.63 -16.28 -23.00
N SER A 212 -2.62 -15.81 -23.74
CA SER A 212 -1.71 -14.74 -23.29
C SER A 212 -2.41 -13.35 -23.29
N GLY A 213 -3.71 -13.32 -23.01
CA GLY A 213 -4.56 -12.13 -23.06
C GLY A 213 -4.36 -11.21 -21.85
N PRO A 214 -4.86 -9.96 -21.97
CA PRO A 214 -4.78 -8.97 -20.90
C PRO A 214 -5.60 -9.42 -19.68
N ALA A 215 -5.17 -9.03 -18.49
CA ALA A 215 -5.94 -9.21 -17.27
C ALA A 215 -7.30 -8.49 -17.36
N ASP A 216 -8.35 -9.15 -16.89
CA ASP A 216 -9.75 -8.77 -17.03
C ASP A 216 -10.56 -8.97 -15.72
N GLY A 217 -9.89 -9.31 -14.62
CA GLY A 217 -10.47 -9.42 -13.29
C GLY A 217 -10.46 -8.10 -12.52
N VAL A 218 -10.61 -8.20 -11.19
CA VAL A 218 -10.57 -7.02 -10.31
C VAL A 218 -9.24 -6.27 -10.43
N ASN A 219 -9.29 -4.96 -10.24
CA ASN A 219 -8.12 -4.10 -10.34
C ASN A 219 -7.86 -3.33 -9.04
N VAL A 220 -6.67 -3.53 -8.47
CA VAL A 220 -6.23 -2.91 -7.21
C VAL A 220 -5.06 -1.97 -7.45
N PHE A 221 -5.10 -0.78 -6.84
CA PHE A 221 -4.00 0.19 -6.89
C PHE A 221 -3.37 0.40 -5.51
N PHE A 222 -2.04 0.38 -5.46
CA PHE A 222 -1.27 0.77 -4.28
C PHE A 222 -0.38 1.97 -4.64
N ALA A 223 -0.67 3.13 -4.06
CA ALA A 223 0.01 4.37 -4.46
C ALA A 223 1.48 4.43 -4.03
N GLY A 224 1.89 3.66 -3.01
CA GLY A 224 3.13 3.90 -2.29
C GLY A 224 3.16 5.30 -1.68
N ASP A 225 4.37 5.79 -1.37
CA ASP A 225 4.56 7.21 -1.11
C ASP A 225 4.66 7.99 -2.40
N THR A 226 3.92 9.09 -2.46
CA THR A 226 3.95 9.97 -3.61
C THR A 226 3.48 11.37 -3.25
N GLY A 227 4.11 12.36 -3.87
CA GLY A 227 3.53 13.68 -4.05
C GLY A 227 2.53 13.67 -5.20
N TYR A 228 1.78 14.76 -5.31
CA TYR A 228 0.92 15.02 -6.46
C TYR A 228 1.35 16.27 -7.22
N ARG A 229 2.01 17.22 -6.55
CA ARG A 229 2.47 18.49 -7.11
C ARG A 229 3.63 19.03 -6.27
N ALA A 230 4.37 20.02 -6.76
CA ALA A 230 5.42 20.68 -5.98
C ALA A 230 5.01 22.13 -5.67
N VAL A 231 4.41 22.32 -4.48
CA VAL A 231 3.99 23.64 -3.97
C VAL A 231 5.20 24.34 -3.38
N ARG A 232 5.39 25.63 -3.70
CA ARG A 232 6.36 26.51 -3.02
C ARG A 232 5.65 27.42 -2.02
N ASP A 233 6.40 27.97 -1.08
CA ASP A 233 5.85 28.91 -0.10
C ASP A 233 5.09 30.07 -0.78
N GLY A 234 3.91 30.39 -0.24
CA GLY A 234 2.99 31.40 -0.78
C GLY A 234 2.27 31.05 -2.09
N GLN A 235 2.49 29.88 -2.70
CA GLN A 235 1.76 29.48 -3.90
C GLN A 235 0.33 29.00 -3.58
N ASP A 236 -0.58 29.32 -4.48
CA ASP A 236 -1.92 28.76 -4.52
C ASP A 236 -1.86 27.32 -5.02
N GLU A 237 -2.02 26.34 -4.12
CA GLU A 237 -1.88 24.91 -4.43
C GLU A 237 -2.74 24.51 -5.63
N GLU A 238 -3.94 25.08 -5.77
CA GLU A 238 -4.91 24.75 -6.84
C GLU A 238 -4.39 25.09 -8.25
N LYS A 239 -3.45 26.02 -8.35
CA LYS A 239 -2.90 26.50 -9.64
C LYS A 239 -1.55 25.87 -9.99
N VAL A 240 -0.96 25.10 -9.08
CA VAL A 240 0.33 24.44 -9.31
C VAL A 240 0.12 23.21 -10.22
N PRO A 241 0.98 23.00 -11.24
CA PRO A 241 0.95 21.79 -12.05
C PRO A 241 1.08 20.53 -11.20
N HIS A 242 0.37 19.47 -11.59
CA HIS A 242 0.41 18.18 -10.90
C HIS A 242 1.05 17.11 -11.77
N CYS A 243 1.43 16.00 -11.13
CA CYS A 243 2.04 14.84 -11.76
C CYS A 243 1.04 14.19 -12.75
N PRO A 244 1.38 14.12 -14.05
CA PRO A 244 0.46 13.56 -15.05
C PRO A 244 0.31 12.03 -14.94
N ALA A 245 1.24 11.36 -14.24
CA ALA A 245 1.30 9.92 -14.18
C ALA A 245 0.01 9.27 -13.66
N PHE A 246 -0.70 9.90 -12.72
CA PHE A 246 -1.92 9.31 -12.16
C PHE A 246 -3.07 9.26 -13.18
N GLU A 247 -3.19 10.30 -14.01
CA GLU A 247 -4.16 10.30 -15.10
C GLU A 247 -3.76 9.30 -16.19
N GLU A 248 -2.45 9.16 -16.47
CA GLU A 248 -1.93 8.14 -17.39
C GLU A 248 -2.22 6.72 -16.89
N ILE A 249 -2.03 6.46 -15.59
CA ILE A 249 -2.38 5.19 -14.94
C ILE A 249 -3.89 4.93 -15.10
N GLY A 250 -4.74 5.90 -14.76
CA GLY A 250 -6.20 5.76 -14.92
C GLY A 250 -6.64 5.52 -16.37
N LYS A 251 -5.96 6.14 -17.34
CA LYS A 251 -6.19 5.90 -18.78
C LYS A 251 -5.75 4.50 -19.21
N LYS A 252 -4.58 4.04 -18.74
CA LYS A 252 -3.99 2.75 -19.14
C LYS A 252 -4.73 1.55 -18.57
N PHE A 253 -5.16 1.64 -17.31
CA PHE A 253 -5.80 0.54 -16.59
C PHE A 253 -7.33 0.67 -16.47
N GLY A 254 -7.90 1.77 -16.97
CA GLY A 254 -9.34 1.99 -17.08
C GLY A 254 -10.00 2.50 -15.80
N SER A 255 -10.03 1.69 -14.75
CA SER A 255 -10.52 2.02 -13.40
C SER A 255 -10.00 1.02 -12.38
N PHE A 256 -9.97 1.40 -11.11
CA PHE A 256 -9.62 0.50 -10.00
C PHE A 256 -10.82 0.24 -9.10
N ASP A 257 -11.07 -1.02 -8.76
CA ASP A 257 -12.13 -1.39 -7.83
C ASP A 257 -11.75 -0.97 -6.40
N PHE A 258 -10.47 -1.10 -6.06
CA PHE A 258 -9.94 -0.73 -4.75
C PHE A 258 -8.58 -0.03 -4.87
N ALA A 259 -8.34 1.01 -4.08
CA ALA A 259 -7.07 1.71 -4.01
C ALA A 259 -6.61 1.97 -2.56
N MET A 260 -5.29 2.00 -2.36
CA MET A 260 -4.66 2.41 -1.10
C MET A 260 -3.83 3.66 -1.40
N ILE A 261 -4.17 4.80 -0.77
CA ILE A 261 -3.65 6.12 -1.13
C ILE A 261 -3.13 6.83 0.14
N PRO A 262 -1.90 7.36 0.17
CA PRO A 262 -1.35 8.01 1.36
C PRO A 262 -2.11 9.31 1.66
N ILE A 263 -2.32 9.59 2.94
CA ILE A 263 -2.97 10.82 3.41
C ILE A 263 -2.18 11.54 4.50
N GLY A 264 -1.06 10.96 4.96
CA GLY A 264 -0.18 11.52 5.99
C GLY A 264 1.14 12.05 5.44
N ALA A 265 2.03 12.46 6.34
CA ALA A 265 3.38 12.94 6.07
C ALA A 265 3.47 14.21 5.20
N TYR A 266 2.51 15.13 5.29
CA TYR A 266 2.38 16.19 4.30
C TYR A 266 2.74 17.61 4.75
N LYS A 267 3.06 17.88 6.03
CA LYS A 267 3.47 19.24 6.47
C LYS A 267 4.96 19.37 6.81
N PRO A 268 5.61 20.51 6.49
CA PRO A 268 5.06 21.69 5.82
C PRO A 268 4.98 21.48 4.30
N ARG A 269 4.02 22.15 3.65
CA ARG A 269 3.65 21.87 2.26
C ARG A 269 4.72 22.26 1.24
N ASP A 270 5.40 23.37 1.48
CA ASP A 270 6.50 23.86 0.66
C ASP A 270 7.70 22.90 0.59
N PHE A 271 7.84 22.02 1.59
CA PHE A 271 8.88 21.00 1.65
C PHE A 271 8.37 19.60 1.28
N MET A 272 7.21 19.19 1.81
CA MET A 272 6.71 17.82 1.69
C MET A 272 5.86 17.59 0.42
N SER A 273 5.22 18.60 -0.15
CA SER A 273 4.33 18.40 -1.32
C SER A 273 4.97 17.68 -2.52
N PRO A 274 6.26 17.89 -2.88
CA PRO A 274 6.87 17.19 -4.01
C PRO A 274 6.95 15.68 -3.80
N ILE A 275 6.83 15.19 -2.56
CA ILE A 275 7.07 13.79 -2.20
C ILE A 275 5.91 13.14 -1.41
N HIS A 276 4.99 13.91 -0.83
CA HIS A 276 3.81 13.40 -0.13
C HIS A 276 2.54 14.19 -0.46
N CYS A 277 1.49 13.44 -0.79
CA CYS A 277 0.13 13.93 -0.92
C CYS A 277 -0.39 14.41 0.44
N ALA A 278 -0.94 15.62 0.47
CA ALA A 278 -1.91 15.98 1.50
C ALA A 278 -3.28 15.37 1.13
N PRO A 279 -4.25 15.26 2.05
CA PRO A 279 -5.53 14.64 1.75
C PRO A 279 -6.28 15.24 0.54
N GLN A 280 -6.14 16.55 0.27
CA GLN A 280 -6.70 17.16 -0.94
C GLN A 280 -6.04 16.66 -2.23
N ASP A 281 -4.74 16.36 -2.20
CA ASP A 281 -4.03 15.75 -3.33
C ASP A 281 -4.45 14.29 -3.51
N SER A 282 -4.58 13.55 -2.40
CA SER A 282 -5.04 12.17 -2.39
C SER A 282 -6.42 12.03 -3.04
N VAL A 283 -7.33 12.97 -2.77
CA VAL A 283 -8.67 13.03 -3.37
C VAL A 283 -8.63 13.26 -4.88
N ARG A 284 -7.65 14.03 -5.39
CA ARG A 284 -7.47 14.21 -6.84
C ARG A 284 -6.86 12.99 -7.48
N LEU A 285 -5.84 12.41 -6.83
CA LEU A 285 -5.22 11.15 -7.25
C LEU A 285 -6.29 10.06 -7.40
N PHE A 286 -7.18 9.91 -6.40
CA PHE A 286 -8.32 8.98 -6.43
C PHE A 286 -9.17 9.13 -7.72
N LYS A 287 -9.47 10.36 -8.12
CA LYS A 287 -10.22 10.67 -9.34
C LYS A 287 -9.41 10.39 -10.61
N ASP A 288 -8.14 10.79 -10.64
CA ASP A 288 -7.27 10.65 -11.81
C ASP A 288 -7.02 9.18 -12.16
N ILE A 289 -6.83 8.32 -11.15
CA ILE A 289 -6.74 6.87 -11.35
C ILE A 289 -8.11 6.21 -11.59
N ARG A 290 -9.21 6.95 -11.39
CA ARG A 290 -10.59 6.46 -11.53
C ARG A 290 -10.89 5.29 -10.59
N ALA A 291 -10.47 5.43 -9.33
CA ALA A 291 -10.79 4.45 -8.30
C ALA A 291 -12.27 4.55 -7.90
N LYS A 292 -12.88 3.39 -7.61
CA LYS A 292 -14.26 3.29 -7.10
C LYS A 292 -14.29 3.33 -5.58
N LYS A 293 -13.40 2.58 -4.93
CA LYS A 293 -13.23 2.54 -3.48
C LYS A 293 -11.76 2.76 -3.11
N ALA A 294 -11.49 3.42 -1.98
CA ALA A 294 -10.15 3.61 -1.49
C ALA A 294 -10.06 3.69 0.05
N LEU A 295 -8.92 3.24 0.57
CA LEU A 295 -8.52 3.45 1.96
C LEU A 295 -7.31 4.37 2.05
N GLY A 296 -7.40 5.34 2.98
CA GLY A 296 -6.30 6.24 3.33
C GLY A 296 -5.23 5.53 4.15
N MET A 297 -3.97 5.70 3.78
CA MET A 297 -2.80 5.07 4.42
C MET A 297 -1.71 6.08 4.81
N HIS A 298 -0.57 5.59 5.31
CA HIS A 298 0.61 6.40 5.67
C HIS A 298 0.40 7.40 6.84
N TRP A 299 -0.63 7.18 7.64
CA TRP A 299 -0.94 7.99 8.82
C TRP A 299 -1.09 7.11 10.06
N GLY A 300 -1.15 7.73 11.24
CA GLY A 300 -1.54 7.05 12.47
C GLY A 300 -0.52 6.06 13.05
N THR A 301 0.71 6.00 12.54
CA THR A 301 1.75 5.07 13.03
C THR A 301 2.99 5.75 13.59
N TRP A 302 3.67 6.56 12.78
CA TRP A 302 4.85 7.32 13.16
C TRP A 302 4.61 8.82 13.00
N ILE A 303 5.33 9.62 13.78
CA ILE A 303 5.45 11.06 13.53
C ILE A 303 6.62 11.24 12.57
N LEU A 304 6.31 11.45 11.29
CA LEU A 304 7.32 11.68 10.24
C LEU A 304 7.48 13.18 9.90
N THR A 305 6.48 13.97 10.23
CA THR A 305 6.30 15.36 9.81
C THR A 305 5.58 16.17 10.89
N THR A 306 5.09 17.35 10.53
CA THR A 306 4.63 18.38 11.49
C THR A 306 3.12 18.51 11.64
N GLU A 307 2.31 17.78 10.86
CA GLU A 307 0.86 17.78 11.05
C GLU A 307 0.43 17.10 12.34
N ASP A 308 -0.72 17.52 12.88
CA ASP A 308 -1.34 16.79 13.98
C ASP A 308 -1.65 15.35 13.53
N VAL A 309 -1.27 14.37 14.34
CA VAL A 309 -1.36 12.93 14.01
C VAL A 309 -2.80 12.45 13.78
N THR A 310 -3.80 13.23 14.19
CA THR A 310 -5.23 12.95 14.05
C THR A 310 -5.91 13.81 12.99
N GLU A 311 -5.21 14.78 12.38
CA GLU A 311 -5.73 15.62 11.29
C GLU A 311 -6.08 14.83 10.01
N PRO A 312 -5.26 13.85 9.54
CA PRO A 312 -5.42 13.29 8.20
C PRO A 312 -6.82 12.73 7.88
N PRO A 313 -7.47 11.91 8.73
CA PRO A 313 -8.81 11.37 8.43
C PRO A 313 -9.89 12.45 8.35
N ALA A 314 -9.89 13.40 9.30
CA ALA A 314 -10.87 14.48 9.33
C ALA A 314 -10.72 15.39 8.11
N ARG A 315 -9.47 15.66 7.72
CA ARG A 315 -9.16 16.43 6.52
C ARG A 315 -9.57 15.67 5.26
N LEU A 316 -9.27 14.38 5.15
CA LEU A 316 -9.72 13.53 4.03
C LEU A 316 -11.24 13.61 3.84
N ALA A 317 -12.01 13.36 4.91
CA ALA A 317 -13.47 13.41 4.85
C ALA A 317 -13.99 14.78 4.38
N SER A 318 -13.38 15.87 4.85
CA SER A 318 -13.70 17.24 4.41
C SER A 318 -13.40 17.45 2.93
N GLU A 319 -12.24 17.01 2.44
CA GLU A 319 -11.87 17.14 1.02
C GLU A 319 -12.74 16.28 0.10
N CYS A 320 -13.08 15.05 0.49
CA CYS A 320 -14.03 14.19 -0.24
C CYS A 320 -15.38 14.89 -0.41
N LYS A 321 -15.92 15.46 0.68
CA LYS A 321 -17.20 16.18 0.68
C LYS A 321 -17.19 17.39 -0.25
N LYS A 322 -16.11 18.18 -0.28
CA LYS A 322 -15.99 19.37 -1.14
C LYS A 322 -16.13 19.03 -2.63
N VAL A 323 -15.66 17.86 -3.04
CA VAL A 323 -15.62 17.46 -4.45
C VAL A 323 -16.66 16.40 -4.82
N GLY A 324 -17.61 16.12 -3.93
CA GLY A 324 -18.74 15.22 -4.16
C GLY A 324 -18.39 13.74 -4.25
N ILE A 325 -17.32 13.28 -3.59
CA ILE A 325 -17.07 11.83 -3.41
C ILE A 325 -18.05 11.31 -2.37
N GLU A 326 -18.72 10.19 -2.65
CA GLU A 326 -19.72 9.62 -1.73
C GLU A 326 -19.06 9.18 -0.42
N GLU A 327 -19.84 9.25 0.67
CA GLU A 327 -19.36 8.82 1.98
C GLU A 327 -19.01 7.33 1.94
N GLY A 328 -17.78 6.99 2.33
CA GLY A 328 -17.26 5.63 2.29
C GLY A 328 -16.59 5.22 0.97
N ASP A 329 -16.64 6.02 -0.10
CA ASP A 329 -15.90 5.72 -1.34
C ASP A 329 -14.39 5.94 -1.16
N PHE A 330 -14.00 6.99 -0.44
CA PHE A 330 -12.61 7.17 -0.01
C PHE A 330 -12.59 7.53 1.47
N THR A 331 -12.21 6.55 2.29
CA THR A 331 -12.31 6.61 3.76
C THR A 331 -11.06 6.07 4.44
N VAL A 332 -11.07 5.96 5.76
CA VAL A 332 -10.07 5.24 6.57
C VAL A 332 -10.74 4.09 7.32
N CYS A 333 -9.94 3.20 7.87
CA CYS A 333 -10.37 2.12 8.76
C CYS A 333 -9.47 2.06 10.00
N ASP A 334 -9.82 1.19 10.96
CA ASP A 334 -8.99 0.97 12.14
C ASP A 334 -7.77 0.08 11.84
N ILE A 335 -6.72 0.21 12.64
CA ILE A 335 -5.55 -0.67 12.52
C ILE A 335 -5.98 -2.10 12.87
N GLY A 336 -5.74 -3.02 11.95
CA GLY A 336 -6.13 -4.43 12.01
C GLY A 336 -7.56 -4.70 11.54
N GLU A 337 -8.33 -3.69 11.14
CA GLU A 337 -9.66 -3.90 10.57
C GLU A 337 -9.59 -4.48 9.16
N THR A 338 -10.44 -5.47 8.88
CA THR A 338 -10.65 -6.02 7.54
C THR A 338 -11.94 -5.48 6.94
N LEU A 339 -11.84 -4.84 5.76
CA LEU A 339 -12.97 -4.37 4.97
C LEU A 339 -13.09 -5.15 3.66
N PHE A 340 -14.28 -5.11 3.06
CA PHE A 340 -14.65 -5.84 1.85
C PHE A 340 -15.10 -4.86 0.77
N PHE A 341 -14.66 -5.07 -0.47
CA PHE A 341 -14.99 -4.22 -1.63
C PHE A 341 -15.55 -5.05 -2.79
#